data_AF-A0A9W6XKQ5-F1
#
_entry.id   AF-A0A9W6XKQ5-F1
#
_cell.length_a   1.000
_cell.length_b   1.000
_cell.length_c   1.000
_cell.angle_alpha   90.00
_cell.angle_beta   90.00
_cell.angle_gamma   90.00
#
_symmetry.space_group_name_H-M   'P 1'
#
loop_
_entity.id
_entity.type
_entity.pdbx_description
1 polymer ?
#
loop_
_entity_poly.entity_id
_entity_poly.type
_entity_poly.pdbx_seq_one_letter_code
_entity_poly.pdbx_strand_id
1 'polypeptide(L)'
;MAARMAAGAVCHAIDKVLNNETKYVQLGVINTLHQRVSVQRIAIVDFDIHHGNGTEEVIRNLIPHKQNYPLPPSWAPVQFSSYKPWRDEKDTENVFFASIHLYDDDNFYPCSGVGPHGCSPELENSKNIINLPLKVLGPKYLDERLKLTSKAKRSLMEESSKSFRDTVTQKLIPALTKFRPDLIMLSAGFDGHADDFYYFLSEDDYGWITEQVAAVAEECRDAGAMSERKAVIKNADMHEDMQQDAVDCASQALEKYNIEKDIAAFIKKEFDKKYNPTWHCIVGRNFGSYVTHETKHFIYFYLGQVAILLFKSG
;
A
#
# COMPACT_ATOMS: atom_id res chain seq x y z
N MET A 1 -8.04 26.45 5.50
CA MET A 1 -9.21 26.00 4.69
C MET A 1 -8.82 24.91 3.69
N ALA A 2 -7.61 24.98 3.09
CA ALA A 2 -7.09 23.94 2.18
C ALA A 2 -6.80 22.58 2.86
N ALA A 3 -6.16 22.54 4.04
CA ALA A 3 -5.86 21.29 4.76
C ALA A 3 -7.12 20.45 5.13
N ARG A 4 -8.20 21.11 5.57
CA ARG A 4 -9.51 20.44 5.81
C ARG A 4 -10.13 19.86 4.54
N MET A 5 -9.88 20.45 3.38
CA MET A 5 -10.34 19.90 2.10
C MET A 5 -9.49 18.70 1.65
N ALA A 6 -8.19 18.69 1.95
CA ALA A 6 -7.31 17.55 1.63
C ALA A 6 -7.67 16.31 2.46
N ALA A 7 -7.77 16.43 3.80
CA ALA A 7 -8.16 15.32 4.67
C ALA A 7 -9.59 14.81 4.36
N GLY A 8 -10.54 15.71 4.09
CA GLY A 8 -11.90 15.34 3.68
C GLY A 8 -11.96 14.66 2.30
N ALA A 9 -11.14 15.10 1.34
CA ALA A 9 -11.04 14.47 0.03
C ALA A 9 -10.36 13.10 0.10
N VAL A 10 -9.37 12.92 0.97
CA VAL A 10 -8.73 11.63 1.24
C VAL A 10 -9.70 10.67 1.93
N CYS A 11 -10.41 11.10 2.99
CA CYS A 11 -11.46 10.30 3.63
C CYS A 11 -12.55 9.90 2.62
N HIS A 12 -12.98 10.82 1.75
CA HIS A 12 -13.98 10.54 0.70
C HIS A 12 -13.44 9.60 -0.39
N ALA A 13 -12.16 9.74 -0.77
CA ALA A 13 -11.52 8.83 -1.73
C ALA A 13 -11.35 7.43 -1.14
N ILE A 14 -10.97 7.34 0.15
CA ILE A 14 -10.93 6.09 0.91
C ILE A 14 -12.33 5.49 0.94
N ASP A 15 -13.36 6.21 1.40
CA ASP A 15 -14.74 5.70 1.42
C ASP A 15 -15.19 5.18 0.04
N LYS A 16 -14.82 5.84 -1.06
CA LYS A 16 -15.12 5.36 -2.41
C LYS A 16 -14.36 4.11 -2.82
N VAL A 17 -13.08 3.99 -2.43
CA VAL A 17 -12.27 2.79 -2.65
C VAL A 17 -12.79 1.63 -1.78
N LEU A 18 -13.14 1.90 -0.51
CA LEU A 18 -13.67 0.91 0.41
C LEU A 18 -15.06 0.42 -0.02
N ASN A 19 -15.93 1.31 -0.51
CA ASN A 19 -17.27 0.95 -0.97
C ASN A 19 -17.32 0.44 -2.43
N ASN A 20 -16.17 0.19 -3.06
CA ASN A 20 -16.08 -0.37 -4.42
C ASN A 20 -16.77 0.49 -5.51
N GLU A 21 -16.96 1.79 -5.25
CA GLU A 21 -17.77 2.68 -6.09
C GLU A 21 -17.01 3.35 -7.25
N THR A 22 -15.69 3.15 -7.37
CA THR A 22 -14.88 3.86 -8.38
C THR A 22 -13.96 2.97 -9.20
N LYS A 23 -14.22 2.95 -10.51
CA LYS A 23 -13.24 2.56 -11.55
C LYS A 23 -12.20 3.65 -11.86
N TYR A 24 -12.35 4.85 -11.31
CA TYR A 24 -11.46 5.98 -11.56
C TYR A 24 -11.45 6.92 -10.35
N VAL A 25 -10.35 6.94 -9.59
CA VAL A 25 -10.01 8.09 -8.74
C VAL A 25 -8.60 8.50 -9.10
N GLN A 26 -8.49 9.65 -9.77
CA GLN A 26 -7.24 10.29 -10.13
C GLN A 26 -7.00 11.40 -9.11
N LEU A 27 -6.26 11.08 -8.06
CA LEU A 27 -5.65 12.02 -7.13
C LEU A 27 -4.28 11.44 -6.76
N GLY A 28 -3.22 11.94 -7.39
CA GLY A 28 -1.83 11.60 -7.06
C GLY A 28 -1.42 10.12 -7.24
N VAL A 29 -2.18 9.30 -7.98
CA VAL A 29 -1.84 7.90 -8.21
C VAL A 29 -0.65 7.82 -9.16
N ILE A 30 0.49 7.34 -8.67
CA ILE A 30 1.58 6.90 -9.54
C ILE A 30 1.04 5.75 -10.40
N ASN A 31 0.99 6.04 -11.69
CA ASN A 31 0.43 5.28 -12.80
C ASN A 31 0.58 3.76 -12.64
N THR A 32 -0.52 3.03 -12.40
CA THR A 32 -0.54 1.56 -12.52
C THR A 32 -1.40 1.17 -13.73
N LEU A 33 -0.71 0.66 -14.74
CA LEU A 33 -1.25 0.20 -16.02
C LEU A 33 -2.36 -0.85 -15.85
N HIS A 34 -3.52 -0.59 -16.46
CA HIS A 34 -4.52 -1.45 -17.13
C HIS A 34 -4.54 -3.00 -16.95
N GLN A 35 -4.19 -3.55 -15.80
CA GLN A 35 -4.61 -4.90 -15.39
C GLN A 35 -5.53 -4.78 -14.19
N ARG A 36 -6.56 -5.62 -14.10
CA ARG A 36 -7.42 -5.70 -12.91
C ARG A 36 -6.59 -6.29 -11.76
N VAL A 37 -5.73 -5.45 -11.15
CA VAL A 37 -5.02 -5.77 -9.94
C VAL A 37 -6.06 -5.74 -8.82
N SER A 38 -6.28 -6.88 -8.18
CA SER A 38 -7.06 -6.91 -6.95
C SER A 38 -6.21 -6.28 -5.86
N VAL A 39 -6.44 -5.01 -5.57
CA VAL A 39 -5.78 -4.33 -4.45
C VAL A 39 -6.25 -5.01 -3.16
N GLN A 40 -5.29 -5.57 -2.40
CA GLN A 40 -5.57 -6.18 -1.09
C GLN A 40 -5.02 -5.34 0.05
N ARG A 41 -3.89 -4.67 -0.16
CA ARG A 41 -3.20 -3.90 0.88
C ARG A 41 -3.02 -2.45 0.47
N ILE A 42 -3.58 -1.54 1.25
CA ILE A 42 -3.56 -0.09 0.99
C ILE A 42 -2.74 0.59 2.08
N ALA A 43 -1.76 1.40 1.69
CA ALA A 43 -1.07 2.31 2.58
C ALA A 43 -1.51 3.74 2.31
N ILE A 44 -1.78 4.51 3.37
CA ILE A 44 -2.05 5.94 3.32
C ILE A 44 -0.91 6.64 4.04
N VAL A 45 -0.22 7.53 3.34
CA VAL A 45 0.87 8.34 3.89
C VAL A 45 0.42 9.79 3.92
N ASP A 46 0.31 10.33 5.11
CA ASP A 46 -0.08 11.71 5.37
C ASP A 46 1.13 12.52 5.82
N PHE A 47 1.50 13.51 5.02
CA PHE A 47 2.58 14.45 5.35
C PHE A 47 2.08 15.90 5.41
N ASP A 48 0.76 16.10 5.51
CA ASP A 48 0.21 17.37 6.00
C ASP A 48 0.78 17.68 7.39
N ILE A 49 1.07 18.94 7.68
CA ILE A 49 1.73 19.30 8.93
C ILE A 49 0.80 19.10 10.15
N HIS A 50 -0.51 19.00 9.92
CA HIS A 50 -1.50 18.65 10.94
C HIS A 50 -1.73 17.14 10.97
N HIS A 51 -1.95 16.60 12.18
CA HIS A 51 -2.27 15.19 12.33
C HIS A 51 -3.55 14.82 11.55
N GLY A 52 -3.46 13.78 10.72
CA GLY A 52 -4.56 13.20 9.94
C GLY A 52 -5.58 12.43 10.78
N ASN A 53 -6.05 13.03 11.88
CA ASN A 53 -6.90 12.40 12.89
C ASN A 53 -8.20 11.82 12.34
N GLY A 54 -8.78 12.44 11.30
CA GLY A 54 -9.98 11.92 10.63
C GLY A 54 -9.72 10.59 9.91
N THR A 55 -8.61 10.50 9.17
CA THR A 55 -8.20 9.27 8.47
C THR A 55 -7.83 8.18 9.47
N GLU A 56 -7.09 8.53 10.52
CA GLU A 56 -6.77 7.59 11.59
C GLU A 56 -8.04 7.01 12.22
N GLU A 57 -9.03 7.85 12.51
CA GLU A 57 -10.28 7.43 13.11
C GLU A 57 -11.07 6.47 12.20
N VAL A 58 -11.11 6.73 10.88
CA VAL A 58 -11.71 5.78 9.92
C VAL A 58 -11.05 4.41 10.01
N ILE A 59 -9.72 4.36 10.13
CA ILE A 59 -8.96 3.10 10.17
C ILE A 59 -9.12 2.40 11.52
N ARG A 60 -9.21 3.14 12.63
CA ARG A 60 -9.54 2.59 13.95
C ARG A 60 -10.90 1.89 13.94
N ASN A 61 -11.84 2.39 13.13
CA ASN A 61 -13.16 1.79 12.96
C ASN A 61 -13.17 0.48 12.15
N LEU A 62 -12.04 0.03 11.59
CA LEU A 62 -11.91 -1.32 11.04
C LEU A 62 -11.92 -2.41 12.14
N ILE A 63 -11.68 -2.03 13.40
CA ILE A 63 -11.80 -2.92 14.56
C ILE A 63 -13.11 -2.58 15.28
N PRO A 64 -13.97 -3.58 15.59
CA PRO A 64 -15.11 -3.34 16.46
C PRO A 64 -14.63 -2.83 17.83
N HIS A 65 -14.98 -1.59 18.19
CA HIS A 65 -14.59 -1.00 19.46
C HIS A 65 -15.70 -0.11 20.03
N LYS A 66 -15.52 0.33 21.28
CA LYS A 66 -16.41 1.32 21.91
C LYS A 66 -15.76 2.69 21.84
N GLN A 67 -16.45 3.63 21.23
CA GLN A 67 -15.98 5.00 21.12
C GLN A 67 -16.58 5.85 22.23
N ASN A 68 -15.74 6.64 22.90
CA ASN A 68 -16.16 7.66 23.86
C ASN A 68 -16.22 9.00 23.15
N TYR A 69 -17.40 9.61 23.02
CA TYR A 69 -17.45 11.02 22.64
C TYR A 69 -17.49 11.89 23.90
N PRO A 70 -16.68 12.97 23.97
CA PRO A 70 -16.77 13.95 25.03
C PRO A 70 -18.00 14.84 24.81
N LEU A 71 -19.20 14.26 24.95
CA LEU A 71 -20.45 15.00 24.94
C LEU A 71 -20.66 15.67 26.31
N PRO A 72 -21.35 16.83 26.35
CA PRO A 72 -21.76 17.42 27.61
C PRO A 72 -22.50 16.39 28.48
N PRO A 73 -22.27 16.35 29.82
CA PRO A 73 -22.87 15.36 30.72
C PRO A 73 -24.41 15.26 30.66
N SER A 74 -25.07 16.30 30.13
CA SER A 74 -26.51 16.37 29.92
C SER A 74 -27.04 15.51 28.76
N TRP A 75 -26.17 14.96 27.89
CA TRP A 75 -26.57 14.15 26.73
C TRP A 75 -26.15 12.69 26.96
N ALA A 76 -27.12 11.78 27.16
CA ALA A 76 -26.86 10.33 27.26
C ALA A 76 -26.48 9.70 25.90
N PRO A 77 -25.90 8.49 25.83
CA PRO A 77 -24.81 7.88 26.61
C PRO A 77 -23.42 8.31 26.09
N VAL A 78 -22.41 8.12 26.93
CA VAL A 78 -21.00 8.50 26.74
C VAL A 78 -20.23 7.55 25.81
N GLN A 79 -20.80 6.37 25.47
CA GLN A 79 -20.16 5.32 24.69
C GLN A 79 -21.10 4.66 23.66
N PHE A 80 -20.61 4.43 22.44
CA PHE A 80 -21.28 3.63 21.42
C PHE A 80 -20.33 2.64 20.75
N SER A 81 -20.86 1.52 20.28
CA SER A 81 -20.11 0.56 19.46
C SER A 81 -19.94 1.10 18.05
N SER A 82 -18.71 1.09 17.55
CA SER A 82 -18.39 1.48 16.19
C SER A 82 -17.61 0.39 15.50
N TYR A 83 -17.99 0.11 14.25
CA TYR A 83 -17.37 -0.86 13.37
C TYR A 83 -17.76 -0.56 11.93
N LYS A 84 -16.78 -0.37 11.06
CA LYS A 84 -16.93 -0.07 9.63
C LYS A 84 -15.90 -0.88 8.84
N PRO A 85 -16.13 -2.18 8.63
CA PRO A 85 -15.22 -3.01 7.85
C PRO A 85 -15.20 -2.60 6.38
N TRP A 86 -14.14 -3.01 5.69
CA TRP A 86 -13.95 -2.87 4.26
C TRP A 86 -14.28 -4.14 3.48
N ARG A 87 -13.49 -5.21 3.64
CA ARG A 87 -13.50 -6.35 2.73
C ARG A 87 -13.72 -7.66 3.44
N ASP A 88 -12.92 -7.94 4.47
CA ASP A 88 -12.95 -9.19 5.22
C ASP A 88 -12.36 -9.02 6.63
N GLU A 89 -12.33 -10.08 7.44
CA GLU A 89 -11.80 -10.01 8.80
C GLU A 89 -10.32 -9.58 8.90
N LYS A 90 -9.59 -9.49 7.79
CA LYS A 90 -8.17 -9.09 7.75
C LYS A 90 -7.96 -7.63 7.38
N ASP A 91 -9.02 -6.82 7.27
CA ASP A 91 -8.91 -5.40 6.92
C ASP A 91 -7.88 -4.65 7.77
N THR A 92 -7.79 -4.99 9.06
CA THR A 92 -6.85 -4.38 10.01
C THR A 92 -5.39 -4.70 9.69
N GLU A 93 -5.13 -5.84 9.04
CA GLU A 93 -3.82 -6.24 8.55
C GLU A 93 -3.51 -5.66 7.17
N ASN A 94 -4.56 -5.23 6.46
CA ASN A 94 -4.54 -4.84 5.05
C ASN A 94 -4.62 -3.32 4.83
N VAL A 95 -4.85 -2.53 5.86
CA VAL A 95 -4.84 -1.06 5.79
C VAL A 95 -3.76 -0.50 6.70
N PHE A 96 -2.87 0.30 6.12
CA PHE A 96 -1.78 0.98 6.80
C PHE A 96 -1.98 2.49 6.74
N PHE A 97 -1.68 3.18 7.84
CA PHE A 97 -1.68 4.62 7.90
C PHE A 97 -0.46 5.14 8.63
N ALA A 98 0.16 6.15 8.04
CA ALA A 98 1.19 6.92 8.69
C ALA A 98 0.89 8.41 8.56
N SER A 99 1.08 9.16 9.65
CA SER A 99 0.99 10.62 9.65
C SER A 99 2.26 11.24 10.22
N ILE A 100 2.89 12.12 9.44
CA ILE A 100 4.01 12.96 9.86
C ILE A 100 3.47 14.36 10.10
N HIS A 101 3.44 14.81 11.34
CA HIS A 101 2.77 16.06 11.73
C HIS A 101 3.52 16.76 12.85
N LEU A 102 3.30 18.06 13.01
CA LEU A 102 3.72 18.76 14.22
C LEU A 102 2.87 18.33 15.41
N TYR A 103 3.51 18.26 16.57
CA TYR A 103 2.84 18.06 17.84
C TYR A 103 3.42 18.98 18.92
N ASP A 104 2.54 19.61 19.68
CA ASP A 104 2.87 20.52 20.79
C ASP A 104 1.77 20.45 21.85
N ASP A 105 1.43 19.26 22.33
CA ASP A 105 0.35 19.04 23.30
C ASP A 105 -0.97 19.72 22.86
N ASP A 106 -1.51 20.63 23.69
CA ASP A 106 -2.74 21.40 23.42
C ASP A 106 -2.53 22.66 22.56
N ASN A 107 -1.29 22.91 22.10
CA ASN A 107 -0.89 24.16 21.47
C ASN A 107 -0.86 24.12 19.94
N PHE A 108 -1.08 22.95 19.34
CA PHE A 108 -1.10 22.75 17.90
C PHE A 108 -2.28 21.88 17.49
N TYR A 109 -3.13 22.40 16.59
CA TYR A 109 -4.29 21.67 16.10
C TYR A 109 -3.85 20.39 15.36
N PRO A 110 -4.55 19.25 15.48
CA PRO A 110 -5.75 19.00 16.27
C PRO A 110 -5.48 18.43 17.68
N CYS A 111 -4.30 18.65 18.26
CA CYS A 111 -3.90 18.16 19.59
C CYS A 111 -3.98 16.62 19.71
N SER A 112 -3.59 15.90 18.66
CA SER A 112 -3.61 14.44 18.61
C SER A 112 -2.41 13.90 17.83
N GLY A 113 -2.30 12.57 17.73
CA GLY A 113 -1.17 11.88 17.09
C GLY A 113 -0.08 11.44 18.08
N VAL A 114 -0.19 11.79 19.36
CA VAL A 114 0.71 11.33 20.43
C VAL A 114 -0.10 10.88 21.65
N GLY A 115 0.22 9.74 22.24
CA GLY A 115 -0.45 9.26 23.46
C GLY A 115 -1.80 8.56 23.22
N PRO A 116 -2.52 8.18 24.29
CA PRO A 116 -3.68 7.29 24.23
C PRO A 116 -4.99 7.98 23.79
N HIS A 117 -4.91 8.92 22.84
CA HIS A 117 -6.11 9.60 22.36
C HIS A 117 -7.03 8.60 21.63
N GLY A 118 -8.25 8.43 22.16
CA GLY A 118 -9.25 7.49 21.64
C GLY A 118 -9.21 6.08 22.25
N CYS A 119 -8.46 5.84 23.33
CA CYS A 119 -8.13 4.49 23.79
C CYS A 119 -9.30 3.65 24.30
N SER A 120 -9.54 2.57 23.57
CA SER A 120 -9.76 1.26 24.15
C SER A 120 -8.47 0.42 23.99
N PRO A 121 -8.17 -0.55 24.86
CA PRO A 121 -6.95 -1.39 24.76
C PRO A 121 -6.76 -2.11 23.41
N GLU A 122 -7.87 -2.32 22.68
CA GLU A 122 -7.90 -2.89 21.34
C GLU A 122 -7.25 -1.97 20.30
N LEU A 123 -7.33 -0.66 20.49
CA LEU A 123 -6.81 0.38 19.59
C LEU A 123 -5.36 0.79 19.87
N GLU A 124 -4.87 0.54 21.08
CA GLU A 124 -3.45 0.74 21.44
C GLU A 124 -2.53 -0.26 20.72
N ASN A 125 -3.09 -1.39 20.28
CA ASN A 125 -2.34 -2.48 19.64
C ASN A 125 -2.41 -2.48 18.10
N SER A 126 -2.97 -1.43 17.48
CA SER A 126 -3.05 -1.31 16.01
C SER A 126 -1.67 -1.16 15.39
N LYS A 127 -1.09 -2.29 14.95
CA LYS A 127 0.29 -2.36 14.39
C LYS A 127 0.50 -1.58 13.09
N ASN A 128 -0.58 -1.21 12.42
CA ASN A 128 -0.57 -0.59 11.09
C ASN A 128 -0.90 0.90 11.11
N ILE A 129 -1.00 1.53 12.28
CA ILE A 129 -1.11 2.99 12.45
C ILE A 129 0.21 3.50 13.03
N ILE A 130 0.84 4.46 12.37
CA ILE A 130 2.12 5.02 12.79
C ILE A 130 2.08 6.55 12.79
N ASN A 131 2.10 7.13 13.98
CA ASN A 131 2.22 8.56 14.15
C ASN A 131 3.67 8.99 14.36
N LEU A 132 4.06 10.00 13.61
CA LEU A 132 5.43 10.48 13.49
C LEU A 132 5.49 11.97 13.85
N PRO A 133 5.37 12.30 15.15
CA PRO A 133 5.35 13.68 15.60
C PRO A 133 6.71 14.36 15.39
N LEU A 134 6.65 15.54 14.78
CA LEU A 134 7.75 16.48 14.63
C LEU A 134 7.68 17.53 15.74
N LYS A 135 8.85 18.02 16.15
CA LYS A 135 8.93 19.12 17.11
C LYS A 135 8.65 20.44 16.40
N VAL A 136 7.91 21.32 17.07
CA VAL A 136 7.76 22.70 16.62
C VAL A 136 9.11 23.41 16.68
N LEU A 137 9.45 24.11 15.60
CA LEU A 137 10.67 24.89 15.47
C LEU A 137 10.35 26.37 15.24
N GLY A 138 11.24 27.23 15.72
CA GLY A 138 11.16 28.67 15.52
C GLY A 138 9.98 29.36 16.23
N PRO A 139 9.72 30.64 15.88
CA PRO A 139 8.64 31.40 16.49
C PRO A 139 7.25 30.84 16.14
N LYS A 140 6.33 30.86 17.11
CA LYS A 140 4.97 30.34 16.95
C LYS A 140 4.06 31.27 16.14
N TYR A 141 4.27 32.58 16.25
CA TYR A 141 3.41 33.59 15.66
C TYR A 141 3.99 34.15 14.36
N LEU A 142 3.12 34.37 13.37
CA LEU A 142 3.49 34.91 12.07
C LEU A 142 4.30 36.22 12.18
N ASP A 143 3.87 37.14 13.04
CA ASP A 143 4.52 38.45 13.18
C ASP A 143 5.98 38.35 13.64
N GLU A 144 6.31 37.29 14.40
CA GLU A 144 7.68 36.99 14.81
C GLU A 144 8.46 36.29 13.70
N ARG A 145 7.80 35.41 12.93
CA ARG A 145 8.40 34.75 11.77
C ARG A 145 8.79 35.73 10.67
N LEU A 146 7.97 36.75 10.40
CA LEU A 146 8.26 37.80 9.41
C LEU A 146 9.48 38.65 9.81
N LYS A 147 9.87 38.65 11.09
CA LYS A 147 11.06 39.35 11.60
C LYS A 147 12.33 38.50 11.53
N LEU A 148 12.25 37.24 11.11
CA LEU A 148 13.42 36.37 10.99
C LEU A 148 14.38 36.90 9.93
N THR A 149 15.66 36.97 10.30
CA THR A 149 16.72 37.23 9.32
C THR A 149 16.82 36.05 8.34
N SER A 150 17.26 36.30 7.10
CA SER A 150 17.47 35.24 6.12
C SER A 150 18.41 34.13 6.62
N LYS A 151 19.39 34.48 7.46
CA LYS A 151 20.29 33.51 8.10
C LYS A 151 19.56 32.62 9.11
N ALA A 152 18.72 33.21 9.97
CA ALA A 152 17.94 32.46 10.96
C ALA A 152 16.91 31.54 10.29
N LYS A 153 16.20 32.04 9.26
CA LYS A 153 15.25 31.24 8.48
C LYS A 153 15.94 30.03 7.84
N ARG A 154 17.11 30.22 7.21
CA ARG A 154 17.88 29.13 6.62
C ARG A 154 18.29 28.06 7.63
N SER A 155 18.75 28.48 8.81
CA SER A 155 19.12 27.55 9.89
C SER A 155 17.93 26.71 10.35
N LEU A 156 16.73 27.31 10.46
CA LEU A 156 15.51 26.58 10.82
C LEU A 156 15.10 25.60 9.72
N MET A 157 15.21 25.98 8.45
CA MET A 157 14.95 25.11 7.31
C MET A 157 15.89 23.89 7.27
N GLU A 158 17.17 24.09 7.56
CA GLU A 158 18.15 23.00 7.65
C GLU A 158 17.80 22.01 8.78
N GLU A 159 17.40 22.52 9.95
CA GLU A 159 16.99 21.70 11.09
C GLU A 159 15.68 20.94 10.83
N SER A 160 14.66 21.62 10.29
CA SER A 160 13.37 21.00 9.96
C SER A 160 13.51 19.93 8.89
N SER A 161 14.27 20.22 7.83
CA SER A 161 14.55 19.27 6.75
C SER A 161 15.23 18.02 7.29
N LYS A 162 16.27 18.19 8.13
CA LYS A 162 16.95 17.07 8.78
C LYS A 162 15.99 16.24 9.63
N SER A 163 15.22 16.87 10.52
CA SER A 163 14.29 16.15 11.40
C SER A 163 13.20 15.42 10.62
N PHE A 164 12.69 16.00 9.54
CA PHE A 164 11.68 15.40 8.67
C PHE A 164 12.25 14.20 7.92
N ARG A 165 13.40 14.36 7.26
CA ARG A 165 14.06 13.30 6.48
C ARG A 165 14.52 12.14 7.37
N ASP A 166 15.05 12.42 8.55
CA ASP A 166 15.39 11.39 9.53
C ASP A 166 14.16 10.58 9.94
N THR A 167 13.05 11.27 10.22
CA THR A 167 11.77 10.61 10.59
C THR A 167 11.27 9.71 9.47
N VAL A 168 11.29 10.18 8.22
CA VAL A 168 10.89 9.40 7.05
C VAL A 168 11.80 8.18 6.89
N THR A 169 13.11 8.38 6.88
CA THR A 169 14.10 7.33 6.58
C THR A 169 14.15 6.27 7.65
N GLN A 170 14.09 6.66 8.92
CA GLN A 170 14.29 5.75 10.05
C GLN A 170 13.00 5.05 10.47
N LYS A 171 11.82 5.63 10.18
CA LYS A 171 10.53 5.13 10.67
C LYS A 171 9.54 4.82 9.56
N LEU A 172 9.23 5.80 8.70
CA LEU A 172 8.19 5.63 7.67
C LEU A 172 8.58 4.56 6.65
N ILE A 173 9.77 4.69 6.04
CA ILE A 173 10.20 3.81 4.95
C ILE A 173 10.30 2.34 5.41
N PRO A 174 10.97 2.01 6.53
CA PRO A 174 11.00 0.62 7.01
C PRO A 174 9.62 0.04 7.29
N ALA A 175 8.68 0.86 7.79
CA ALA A 175 7.32 0.41 8.06
C ALA A 175 6.53 0.14 6.78
N LEU A 176 6.61 1.03 5.78
CA LEU A 176 5.98 0.85 4.47
C LEU A 176 6.55 -0.38 3.74
N THR A 177 7.87 -0.53 3.70
CA THR A 177 8.53 -1.69 3.09
C THR A 177 8.10 -2.99 3.76
N LYS A 178 7.99 -3.01 5.11
CA LYS A 178 7.51 -4.17 5.85
C LYS A 178 6.04 -4.49 5.55
N PHE A 179 5.18 -3.47 5.45
CA PHE A 179 3.76 -3.63 5.13
C PHE A 179 3.54 -4.17 3.70
N ARG A 180 4.44 -3.82 2.77
CA ARG A 180 4.38 -4.20 1.35
C ARG A 180 3.04 -3.82 0.70
N PRO A 181 2.68 -2.54 0.58
CA PRO A 181 1.41 -2.14 -0.01
C PRO A 181 1.27 -2.55 -1.47
N ASP A 182 0.04 -2.80 -1.91
CA ASP A 182 -0.31 -2.96 -3.32
C ASP A 182 -0.71 -1.60 -3.94
N LEU A 183 -1.19 -0.68 -3.10
CA LEU A 183 -1.52 0.70 -3.45
C LEU A 183 -1.04 1.65 -2.33
N ILE A 184 -0.40 2.75 -2.70
CA ILE A 184 -0.06 3.84 -1.78
C ILE A 184 -0.87 5.09 -2.17
N MET A 185 -1.56 5.67 -1.20
CA MET A 185 -2.27 6.94 -1.29
C MET A 185 -1.51 8.02 -0.51
N LEU A 186 -1.31 9.18 -1.12
CA LEU A 186 -0.67 10.32 -0.47
C LEU A 186 -1.74 11.35 -0.05
N SER A 187 -1.82 11.62 1.25
CA SER A 187 -2.48 12.82 1.77
C SER A 187 -1.44 13.92 1.80
N ALA A 188 -1.44 14.76 0.75
CA ALA A 188 -0.42 15.76 0.52
C ALA A 188 -0.88 17.16 0.95
N GLY A 189 -0.56 17.55 2.18
CA GLY A 189 -0.63 18.93 2.66
C GLY A 189 0.74 19.62 2.50
N PHE A 190 0.73 20.90 2.13
CA PHE A 190 1.95 21.70 1.92
C PHE A 190 2.05 22.89 2.88
N ASP A 191 1.18 22.96 3.89
CA ASP A 191 1.11 24.02 4.89
C ASP A 191 2.28 23.98 5.92
N GLY A 192 3.13 22.96 5.84
CA GLY A 192 4.45 22.93 6.50
C GLY A 192 5.56 23.68 5.74
N HIS A 193 5.27 24.28 4.59
CA HIS A 193 6.27 24.99 3.79
C HIS A 193 6.84 26.22 4.53
N ALA A 194 8.10 26.56 4.29
CA ALA A 194 8.82 27.64 4.96
C ALA A 194 8.28 29.06 4.68
N ASP A 195 7.42 29.19 3.67
CA ASP A 195 6.69 30.43 3.37
C ASP A 195 5.24 30.41 3.88
N ASP A 196 4.83 29.32 4.54
CA ASP A 196 3.54 29.19 5.23
C ASP A 196 3.71 29.41 6.75
N PHE A 197 2.61 29.28 7.49
CA PHE A 197 2.51 29.69 8.89
C PHE A 197 3.17 28.73 9.89
N TYR A 198 3.23 27.44 9.57
CA TYR A 198 3.39 26.41 10.61
C TYR A 198 4.81 25.86 10.74
N TYR A 199 5.56 25.73 9.65
CA TYR A 199 6.85 25.04 9.71
C TYR A 199 7.86 25.57 8.69
N PHE A 200 8.96 24.84 8.44
CA PHE A 200 10.13 25.32 7.68
C PHE A 200 10.59 24.35 6.59
N LEU A 201 9.70 23.53 6.02
CA LEU A 201 10.06 22.61 4.92
C LEU A 201 10.24 23.35 3.60
N SER A 202 11.13 22.85 2.74
CA SER A 202 11.30 23.34 1.37
C SER A 202 10.57 22.46 0.35
N GLU A 203 10.44 22.96 -0.88
CA GLU A 203 9.98 22.17 -2.03
C GLU A 203 10.80 20.89 -2.21
N ASP A 204 12.12 20.96 -1.99
CA ASP A 204 13.03 19.80 -2.08
C ASP A 204 12.70 18.70 -1.07
N ASP A 205 12.14 19.06 0.10
CA ASP A 205 11.72 18.07 1.10
C ASP A 205 10.48 17.30 0.65
N TYR A 206 9.51 18.00 0.03
CA TYR A 206 8.31 17.39 -0.54
C TYR A 206 8.62 16.53 -1.78
N GLY A 207 9.51 17.01 -2.64
CA GLY A 207 10.01 16.21 -3.76
C GLY A 207 10.69 14.93 -3.28
N TRP A 208 11.59 15.06 -2.30
CA TRP A 208 12.33 13.93 -1.76
C TRP A 208 11.43 12.88 -1.09
N ILE A 209 10.47 13.24 -0.24
CA ILE A 209 9.57 12.23 0.38
C ILE A 209 8.75 11.50 -0.68
N THR A 210 8.32 12.20 -1.72
CA THR A 210 7.58 11.60 -2.84
C THR A 210 8.44 10.57 -3.56
N GLU A 211 9.71 10.86 -3.83
CA GLU A 211 10.68 9.92 -4.42
C GLU A 211 10.90 8.70 -3.51
N GLN A 212 11.06 8.89 -2.20
CA GLN A 212 11.26 7.78 -1.27
C GLN A 212 10.05 6.84 -1.23
N VAL A 213 8.83 7.40 -1.17
CA VAL A 213 7.60 6.59 -1.14
C VAL A 213 7.37 5.89 -2.49
N ALA A 214 7.67 6.56 -3.60
CA ALA A 214 7.61 5.97 -4.94
C ALA A 214 8.59 4.78 -5.09
N ALA A 215 9.81 4.91 -4.57
CA ALA A 215 10.80 3.83 -4.58
C ALA A 215 10.29 2.58 -3.82
N VAL A 216 9.63 2.77 -2.68
CA VAL A 216 9.00 1.65 -1.95
C VAL A 216 7.89 1.00 -2.77
N ALA A 217 7.06 1.79 -3.46
CA ALA A 217 6.01 1.24 -4.32
C ALA A 217 6.58 0.37 -5.45
N GLU A 218 7.69 0.82 -6.06
CA GLU A 218 8.39 0.06 -7.10
C GLU A 218 9.02 -1.22 -6.55
N GLU A 219 9.71 -1.16 -5.42
CA GLU A 219 10.28 -2.34 -4.75
C GLU A 219 9.20 -3.38 -4.40
N CYS A 220 8.06 -2.92 -3.88
CA CYS A 220 6.94 -3.80 -3.52
C CYS A 220 6.31 -4.47 -4.75
N ARG A 221 6.19 -3.74 -5.86
CA ARG A 221 5.72 -4.27 -7.15
C ARG A 221 6.66 -5.34 -7.68
N ASP A 222 7.96 -5.09 -7.68
CA ASP A 222 8.95 -6.02 -8.24
C ASP A 222 9.06 -7.29 -7.37
N ALA A 223 9.03 -7.15 -6.05
CA ALA A 223 8.95 -8.30 -5.13
C ALA A 223 7.65 -9.09 -5.28
N GLY A 224 6.52 -8.41 -5.53
CA GLY A 224 5.24 -9.03 -5.85
C GLY A 224 5.31 -9.83 -7.15
N ALA A 225 5.86 -9.24 -8.22
CA ALA A 225 6.06 -9.90 -9.50
C ALA A 225 6.99 -11.11 -9.39
N MET A 226 8.05 -11.03 -8.58
CA MET A 226 8.92 -12.19 -8.30
C MET A 226 8.20 -13.31 -7.54
N SER A 227 7.34 -12.95 -6.57
CA SER A 227 6.55 -13.95 -5.82
C SER A 227 5.46 -14.60 -6.67
N GLU A 228 4.83 -13.86 -7.59
CA GLU A 228 3.85 -14.41 -8.55
C GLU A 228 4.51 -15.30 -9.61
N ARG A 229 5.82 -15.18 -9.83
CA ARG A 229 6.58 -16.04 -10.75
C ARG A 229 7.00 -17.38 -10.14
N LYS A 230 6.74 -17.63 -8.85
CA LYS A 230 7.07 -18.92 -8.23
C LYS A 230 6.06 -19.98 -8.65
N ALA A 231 6.51 -20.98 -9.40
CA ALA A 231 5.66 -22.10 -9.78
C ALA A 231 5.26 -22.95 -8.55
N VAL A 232 3.97 -23.28 -8.47
CA VAL A 232 3.41 -24.19 -7.47
C VAL A 232 2.95 -25.46 -8.18
N ILE A 233 3.77 -26.50 -8.11
CA ILE A 233 3.46 -27.82 -8.69
C ILE A 233 2.37 -28.48 -7.85
N LYS A 234 1.26 -28.85 -8.48
CA LYS A 234 0.11 -29.52 -7.85
C LYS A 234 0.20 -31.03 -8.02
N ASN A 235 0.59 -31.47 -9.21
CA ASN A 235 0.82 -32.86 -9.52
C ASN A 235 1.83 -32.97 -10.66
N ALA A 236 2.74 -33.93 -10.60
CA ALA A 236 3.72 -34.18 -11.65
C ALA A 236 4.06 -35.67 -11.69
N ASP A 237 4.00 -36.23 -12.89
CA ASP A 237 4.57 -37.53 -13.25
C ASP A 237 5.53 -37.28 -14.41
N MET A 238 6.71 -36.73 -14.10
CA MET A 238 7.85 -36.53 -15.00
C MET A 238 9.11 -36.22 -14.18
N HIS A 239 10.31 -36.32 -14.79
CA HIS A 239 11.58 -36.04 -14.11
C HIS A 239 11.74 -34.57 -13.71
N GLU A 240 12.43 -34.27 -12.60
CA GLU A 240 12.60 -32.90 -12.06
C GLU A 240 13.17 -31.92 -13.09
N ASP A 241 14.15 -32.35 -13.90
CA ASP A 241 14.71 -31.52 -14.98
C ASP A 241 13.64 -31.10 -16.00
N MET A 242 12.73 -32.02 -16.34
CA MET A 242 11.62 -31.75 -17.27
C MET A 242 10.55 -30.86 -16.62
N GLN A 243 10.34 -30.99 -15.31
CA GLN A 243 9.45 -30.09 -14.56
C GLN A 243 9.98 -28.65 -14.58
N GLN A 244 11.28 -28.48 -14.35
CA GLN A 244 11.93 -27.17 -14.40
C GLN A 244 11.83 -26.58 -15.82
N ASP A 245 12.09 -27.39 -16.85
CA ASP A 245 11.93 -26.99 -18.25
C ASP A 245 10.49 -26.55 -18.57
N ALA A 246 9.47 -27.19 -17.97
CA ALA A 246 8.07 -26.81 -18.13
C ALA A 246 7.77 -25.45 -17.48
N VAL A 247 8.28 -25.22 -16.28
CA VAL A 247 8.15 -23.97 -15.53
C VAL A 247 8.85 -22.82 -16.25
N ASP A 248 10.05 -23.04 -16.77
CA ASP A 248 10.84 -22.03 -17.46
C ASP A 248 10.20 -21.67 -18.81
N CYS A 249 9.74 -22.67 -19.55
CA CYS A 249 9.02 -22.46 -20.81
C CYS A 249 7.71 -21.68 -20.59
N ALA A 250 6.96 -22.01 -19.53
CA ALA A 250 5.75 -21.29 -19.16
C ALA A 250 6.01 -19.85 -18.74
N SER A 251 7.08 -19.60 -17.97
CA SER A 251 7.50 -18.25 -17.57
C SER A 251 7.80 -17.38 -18.79
N GLN A 252 8.60 -17.90 -19.74
CA GLN A 252 8.90 -17.20 -21.00
C GLN A 252 7.66 -16.95 -21.85
N ALA A 253 6.71 -17.89 -21.87
CA ALA A 253 5.46 -17.76 -22.59
C ALA A 253 4.60 -16.61 -22.02
N LEU A 254 4.49 -16.54 -20.70
CA LEU A 254 3.72 -15.51 -19.99
C LEU A 254 4.34 -14.12 -20.10
N GLU A 255 5.66 -14.01 -20.28
CA GLU A 255 6.32 -12.72 -20.55
C GLU A 255 6.05 -12.21 -21.97
N LYS A 256 5.86 -13.13 -22.93
CA LYS A 256 5.74 -12.80 -24.36
C LYS A 256 4.31 -12.66 -24.85
N TYR A 257 3.36 -13.36 -24.24
CA TYR A 257 1.98 -13.46 -24.73
C TYR A 257 0.97 -13.16 -23.62
N ASN A 258 -0.09 -12.42 -23.98
CA ASN A 258 -1.19 -12.08 -23.06
C ASN A 258 -2.46 -12.95 -23.26
N ILE A 259 -2.50 -13.74 -24.33
CA ILE A 259 -3.66 -14.58 -24.68
C ILE A 259 -3.35 -16.03 -24.31
N GLU A 260 -4.19 -16.64 -23.47
CA GLU A 260 -4.02 -18.02 -22.94
C GLU A 260 -3.80 -19.06 -24.05
N LYS A 261 -4.51 -18.92 -25.17
CA LYS A 261 -4.34 -19.78 -26.35
C LYS A 261 -2.92 -19.71 -26.93
N ASP A 262 -2.34 -18.51 -27.00
CA ASP A 262 -1.01 -18.30 -27.58
C ASP A 262 0.08 -18.81 -26.63
N ILE A 263 -0.12 -18.64 -25.33
CA ILE A 263 0.72 -19.22 -24.27
C ILE A 263 0.74 -20.75 -24.40
N ALA A 264 -0.45 -21.39 -24.46
CA ALA A 264 -0.57 -22.83 -24.61
C ALA A 264 0.11 -23.36 -25.89
N ALA A 265 -0.09 -22.65 -27.01
CA ALA A 265 0.51 -22.99 -28.30
C ALA A 265 2.04 -22.89 -28.26
N PHE A 266 2.59 -21.87 -27.60
CA PHE A 266 4.03 -21.70 -27.43
C PHE A 266 4.64 -22.84 -26.61
N ILE A 267 4.09 -23.11 -25.42
CA ILE A 267 4.60 -24.17 -24.53
C ILE A 267 4.56 -25.52 -25.25
N LYS A 268 3.43 -25.85 -25.87
CA LYS A 268 3.28 -27.08 -26.67
C LYS A 268 4.37 -27.19 -27.73
N LYS A 269 4.60 -26.12 -28.50
CA LYS A 269 5.55 -26.12 -29.62
C LYS A 269 6.99 -26.34 -29.15
N GLU A 270 7.40 -25.71 -28.04
CA GLU A 270 8.74 -25.90 -27.48
C GLU A 270 8.91 -27.32 -26.91
N PHE A 271 7.89 -27.87 -26.24
CA PHE A 271 7.94 -29.24 -25.74
C PHE A 271 7.94 -30.30 -26.84
N ASP A 272 7.14 -30.12 -27.89
CA ASP A 272 7.19 -30.97 -29.09
C ASP A 272 8.59 -30.97 -29.73
N LYS A 273 9.25 -29.81 -29.76
CA LYS A 273 10.60 -29.65 -30.30
C LYS A 273 11.66 -30.29 -29.42
N LYS A 274 11.53 -30.23 -28.10
CA LYS A 274 12.54 -30.71 -27.14
C LYS A 274 12.39 -32.19 -26.78
N TYR A 275 11.16 -32.69 -26.67
CA TYR A 275 10.85 -34.05 -26.16
C TYR A 275 10.02 -34.90 -27.12
N ASN A 276 10.04 -34.55 -28.40
CA ASN A 276 9.29 -35.18 -29.48
C ASN A 276 7.75 -35.02 -29.37
N PRO A 277 7.03 -34.86 -30.51
CA PRO A 277 5.57 -34.82 -30.52
C PRO A 277 4.92 -36.13 -30.04
N THR A 278 3.65 -36.15 -29.59
CA THR A 278 2.66 -35.06 -29.52
C THR A 278 2.31 -34.64 -28.10
N TRP A 279 2.73 -33.44 -27.70
CA TRP A 279 2.36 -32.81 -26.44
C TRP A 279 1.04 -32.04 -26.54
N HIS A 280 0.35 -31.96 -25.41
CA HIS A 280 -0.88 -31.20 -25.22
C HIS A 280 -0.69 -30.24 -24.06
N CYS A 281 -1.08 -28.98 -24.26
CA CYS A 281 -0.99 -27.94 -23.24
C CYS A 281 -2.34 -27.25 -23.08
N ILE A 282 -2.81 -27.12 -21.85
CA ILE A 282 -4.01 -26.39 -21.47
C ILE A 282 -3.58 -25.30 -20.49
N VAL A 283 -3.96 -24.07 -20.79
CA VAL A 283 -3.67 -22.89 -19.98
C VAL A 283 -5.00 -22.21 -19.68
N GLY A 284 -5.21 -21.86 -18.42
CA GLY A 284 -6.40 -21.12 -18.00
C GLY A 284 -6.44 -20.85 -16.52
N ARG A 285 -7.25 -19.87 -16.09
CA ARG A 285 -7.39 -19.53 -14.67
C ARG A 285 -8.27 -20.52 -13.91
N ASN A 286 -9.32 -21.03 -14.56
CA ASN A 286 -10.28 -21.95 -13.98
C ASN A 286 -10.62 -23.07 -14.97
N PHE A 287 -10.16 -24.28 -14.70
CA PHE A 287 -10.58 -25.48 -15.41
C PHE A 287 -10.45 -26.71 -14.52
N GLY A 288 -11.34 -27.69 -14.72
CA GLY A 288 -11.14 -29.06 -14.27
C GLY A 288 -10.61 -29.89 -15.43
N SER A 289 -9.75 -30.87 -15.14
CA SER A 289 -9.22 -31.77 -16.16
C SER A 289 -9.11 -33.18 -15.62
N TYR A 290 -9.41 -34.15 -16.49
CA TYR A 290 -9.18 -35.57 -16.26
C TYR A 290 -8.76 -36.17 -17.60
N VAL A 291 -7.48 -36.51 -17.72
CA VAL A 291 -6.86 -36.85 -19.00
C VAL A 291 -6.06 -38.15 -18.90
N THR A 292 -6.22 -39.01 -19.91
CA THR A 292 -5.31 -40.14 -20.12
C THR A 292 -4.04 -39.63 -20.78
N HIS A 293 -2.89 -40.07 -20.29
CA HIS A 293 -1.58 -39.60 -20.72
C HIS A 293 -0.56 -40.74 -20.64
N GLU A 294 0.55 -40.58 -21.37
CA GLU A 294 1.71 -41.47 -21.24
C GLU A 294 2.36 -41.30 -19.85
N THR A 295 2.80 -42.41 -19.24
CA THR A 295 3.53 -42.36 -17.97
C THR A 295 4.80 -41.51 -18.10
N LYS A 296 5.17 -40.79 -17.04
CA LYS A 296 6.35 -39.91 -16.97
C LYS A 296 6.32 -38.66 -17.84
N HIS A 297 5.16 -38.30 -18.40
CA HIS A 297 5.00 -37.13 -19.25
C HIS A 297 3.77 -36.29 -18.87
N PHE A 298 3.62 -35.98 -17.59
CA PHE A 298 2.48 -35.20 -17.07
C PHE A 298 2.90 -34.20 -15.99
N ILE A 299 2.43 -32.96 -16.09
CA ILE A 299 2.60 -31.95 -15.05
C ILE A 299 1.40 -31.00 -15.00
N TYR A 300 1.00 -30.66 -13.79
CA TYR A 300 -0.01 -29.67 -13.47
C TYR A 300 0.53 -28.72 -12.40
N PHE A 301 0.61 -27.43 -12.73
CA PHE A 301 1.17 -26.42 -11.83
C PHE A 301 0.49 -25.07 -12.03
N TYR A 302 0.66 -24.19 -11.05
CA TYR A 302 0.27 -22.79 -11.11
C TYR A 302 1.49 -21.90 -11.27
N LEU A 303 1.39 -20.89 -12.11
CA LEU A 303 2.33 -19.78 -12.18
C LEU A 303 1.52 -18.49 -11.98
N GLY A 304 1.64 -17.90 -10.78
CA GLY A 304 0.73 -16.86 -10.31
C GLY A 304 -0.70 -17.37 -10.24
N GLN A 305 -1.61 -16.71 -10.96
CA GLN A 305 -3.03 -17.07 -11.04
C GLN A 305 -3.39 -17.96 -12.25
N VAL A 306 -2.41 -18.35 -13.06
CA VAL A 306 -2.62 -19.13 -14.28
C VAL A 306 -2.28 -20.59 -13.99
N ALA A 307 -3.25 -21.48 -14.22
CA ALA A 307 -3.03 -22.92 -14.14
C ALA A 307 -2.56 -23.44 -15.50
N ILE A 308 -1.56 -24.30 -15.48
CA ILE A 308 -0.93 -24.88 -16.67
C ILE A 308 -0.92 -26.39 -16.49
N LEU A 309 -1.53 -27.08 -17.45
CA LEU A 309 -1.55 -28.54 -17.56
C LEU A 309 -0.84 -28.93 -18.85
N LEU A 310 0.22 -29.71 -18.72
CA LEU A 310 1.04 -30.16 -19.84
C LEU A 310 1.19 -31.67 -19.76
N PHE A 311 0.82 -32.36 -20.83
CA PHE A 311 0.89 -33.82 -20.87
C PHE A 311 1.13 -34.34 -22.28
N LYS A 312 1.68 -35.56 -22.38
CA LYS A 312 1.85 -36.27 -23.65
C LYS A 312 0.80 -37.37 -23.79
N SER A 313 0.26 -37.52 -24.98
CA SER A 313 -0.69 -38.58 -25.33
C SER A 313 -0.30 -39.17 -26.69
N GLY A 314 -0.14 -40.48 -26.75
CA GLY A 314 0.34 -41.23 -27.91
C GLY A 314 0.43 -42.71 -27.63
#